data_AF-A0A164TIR4-F1
#
_entry.id   AF-A0A164TIR4-F1
#
_cell.length_a   1.000
_cell.length_b   1.000
_cell.length_c   1.000
_cell.angle_alpha   90.00
_cell.angle_beta   90.00
_cell.angle_gamma   90.00
#
_symmetry.space_group_name_H-M   'P 1'
#
loop_
_entity.id
_entity.type
_entity.pdbx_description
1 polymer ?
#
loop_
_entity_poly.entity_id
_entity_poly.type
_entity_poly.pdbx_seq_one_letter_code
_entity_poly.pdbx_strand_id
1 'polypeptide(L)'
;MATKARAAGVTATSFWDLKSELVKQEETFSKAKSLGNNAIVGGVKRADKKPSKWELPNKGVHGRASRDVEWEALSKPTLESTRAALEKKAAIYEKLRKGKSGGLSEKQYEALLVDFDEKANNEPFESDSEDEDESLTVPVDPADFISQDPMVEYEDEFGRVRTVRKSEVPREFMAAKEETVEQEYDPYLIKNPVNHFPVYEPSAERLAQIKETYSEENNPLASRYDASGDNRAKGAAFYQFSKDEEERQRQMEELKKTREETQKNRTETGAIDVVPGQSEDVKDAEEGGLSRSRAMEKRKKDIEDRRKMIEAKRRKLTHHLPEPDFVPSSSSPSSVHPPPAHSEKPHSPAPPAATDADDFLANLERDLLSKR
;
A
#
# COMPACT_ATOMS: atom_id res chain seq x y z
N MET A 1 -26.04 -44.86 -96.44
CA MET A 1 -24.61 -45.19 -96.36
C MET A 1 -24.07 -44.66 -95.03
N ALA A 2 -23.15 -45.37 -94.38
CA ALA A 2 -22.42 -44.87 -93.19
C ALA A 2 -21.31 -43.88 -93.62
N THR A 3 -20.55 -43.15 -92.79
CA THR A 3 -20.36 -43.05 -91.32
C THR A 3 -20.48 -41.54 -90.94
N LYS A 4 -20.10 -40.96 -89.77
CA LYS A 4 -19.37 -41.37 -88.55
C LYS A 4 -19.77 -40.42 -87.41
N ALA A 5 -19.76 -40.87 -86.13
CA ALA A 5 -19.97 -39.97 -84.99
C ALA A 5 -18.73 -39.07 -84.76
N ARG A 6 -18.95 -37.75 -84.61
CA ARG A 6 -17.95 -36.82 -84.05
C ARG A 6 -18.33 -36.53 -82.60
N ALA A 7 -17.48 -36.96 -81.66
CA ALA A 7 -17.61 -36.57 -80.26
C ALA A 7 -17.46 -35.05 -80.13
N ALA A 8 -18.32 -34.42 -79.31
CA ALA A 8 -18.24 -33.00 -79.03
C ALA A 8 -16.98 -32.73 -78.18
N GLY A 9 -16.00 -32.05 -78.77
CA GLY A 9 -14.78 -31.65 -78.06
C GLY A 9 -15.08 -30.49 -77.12
N VAL A 10 -15.04 -30.74 -75.81
CA VAL A 10 -15.04 -29.68 -74.80
C VAL A 10 -13.71 -28.94 -74.90
N THR A 11 -13.73 -27.69 -75.38
CA THR A 11 -12.54 -26.84 -75.40
C THR A 11 -12.21 -26.37 -73.98
N ALA A 12 -10.91 -26.21 -73.69
CA ALA A 12 -10.46 -25.81 -72.35
C ALA A 12 -11.11 -24.49 -71.88
N THR A 13 -11.38 -23.55 -72.80
CA THR A 13 -12.09 -22.30 -72.52
C THR A 13 -13.50 -22.51 -71.96
N SER A 14 -14.26 -23.48 -72.48
CA SER A 14 -15.60 -23.81 -71.96
C SER A 14 -15.56 -24.47 -70.59
N PHE A 15 -14.47 -25.16 -70.24
CA PHE A 15 -14.28 -25.69 -68.88
C PHE A 15 -14.02 -24.56 -67.87
N TRP A 16 -13.23 -23.55 -68.23
CA TRP A 16 -13.01 -22.37 -67.39
C TRP A 16 -14.27 -21.53 -67.22
N ASP A 17 -15.07 -21.38 -68.27
CA ASP A 17 -16.33 -20.64 -68.22
C ASP A 17 -17.36 -21.31 -67.29
N LEU A 18 -17.56 -22.63 -67.46
CA LEU A 18 -18.38 -23.47 -66.57
C LEU A 18 -17.88 -23.43 -65.12
N LYS A 19 -16.56 -23.48 -64.90
CA LYS A 19 -15.98 -23.31 -63.55
C LYS A 19 -16.28 -21.91 -62.99
N SER A 20 -16.24 -20.85 -63.81
CA SER A 20 -16.60 -19.49 -63.37
C SER A 20 -18.09 -19.39 -62.99
N GLU A 21 -18.96 -20.09 -63.72
CA GLU A 21 -20.39 -20.13 -63.45
C GLU A 21 -20.70 -20.94 -62.18
N LEU A 22 -20.03 -22.08 -61.98
CA LEU A 22 -20.12 -22.83 -60.72
C LEU A 22 -19.68 -22.00 -59.52
N VAL A 23 -18.54 -21.29 -59.59
CA VAL A 23 -18.08 -20.43 -58.48
C VAL A 23 -19.09 -19.31 -58.19
N LYS A 24 -19.66 -18.67 -59.23
CA LYS A 24 -20.74 -17.69 -59.04
C LYS A 24 -21.99 -18.31 -58.38
N GLN A 25 -22.36 -19.54 -58.77
CA GLN A 25 -23.47 -20.25 -58.13
C GLN A 25 -23.15 -20.65 -56.68
N GLU A 26 -21.93 -21.08 -56.38
CA GLU A 26 -21.46 -21.36 -55.00
C GLU A 26 -21.45 -20.10 -54.13
N GLU A 27 -21.01 -18.95 -54.64
CA GLU A 27 -21.06 -17.66 -53.94
C GLU A 27 -22.51 -17.22 -53.67
N THR A 28 -23.39 -17.29 -54.67
CA THR A 28 -24.81 -16.95 -54.48
C THR A 28 -25.51 -17.91 -53.53
N PHE A 29 -25.18 -19.20 -53.54
CA PHE A 29 -25.68 -20.19 -52.59
C PHE A 29 -25.15 -19.95 -51.17
N SER A 30 -23.87 -19.63 -51.02
CA SER A 30 -23.24 -19.29 -49.74
C SER A 30 -23.87 -18.03 -49.13
N LYS A 31 -24.15 -17.02 -49.96
CA LYS A 31 -24.83 -15.78 -49.57
C LYS A 31 -26.32 -16.01 -49.27
N ALA A 32 -27.01 -16.88 -50.01
CA ALA A 32 -28.38 -17.27 -49.70
C ALA A 32 -28.46 -18.04 -48.36
N LYS A 33 -27.48 -18.92 -48.10
CA LYS A 33 -27.37 -19.70 -46.86
C LYS A 33 -27.09 -18.82 -45.63
N SER A 34 -26.21 -17.80 -45.74
CA SER A 34 -25.99 -16.84 -44.65
C SER A 34 -27.19 -15.92 -44.40
N LEU A 35 -28.00 -15.65 -45.43
CA LEU A 35 -29.32 -15.01 -45.32
C LEU A 35 -30.44 -15.94 -44.83
N GLY A 36 -30.14 -17.19 -44.44
CA GLY A 36 -31.10 -18.17 -43.93
C GLY A 36 -31.99 -18.84 -44.99
N ASN A 37 -31.83 -18.49 -46.27
CA ASN A 37 -32.62 -19.04 -47.37
C ASN A 37 -32.10 -20.43 -47.80
N ASN A 38 -32.36 -21.44 -46.97
CA ASN A 38 -32.09 -22.85 -47.27
C ASN A 38 -33.11 -23.44 -48.28
N ALA A 39 -33.25 -22.79 -49.44
CA ALA A 39 -34.11 -23.24 -50.53
C ALA A 39 -33.45 -24.40 -51.31
N ILE A 40 -33.73 -25.63 -50.90
CA ILE A 40 -33.42 -26.82 -51.70
C ILE A 40 -34.17 -26.72 -53.03
N VAL A 41 -33.44 -26.65 -54.14
CA VAL A 41 -34.03 -26.56 -55.49
C VAL A 41 -34.90 -27.79 -55.75
N GLY A 42 -36.20 -27.57 -56.00
CA GLY A 42 -37.20 -28.63 -56.17
C GLY A 42 -37.90 -29.10 -54.89
N GLY A 43 -37.51 -28.62 -53.71
CA GLY A 43 -38.18 -28.92 -52.44
C GLY A 43 -39.42 -28.05 -52.22
N VAL A 44 -40.58 -28.68 -51.91
CA VAL A 44 -41.76 -27.95 -51.43
C VAL A 44 -41.39 -27.20 -50.13
N LYS A 45 -41.57 -25.87 -50.13
CA LYS A 45 -41.38 -25.02 -48.94
C LYS A 45 -42.32 -25.49 -47.82
N ARG A 46 -41.81 -26.29 -46.90
CA ARG A 46 -42.53 -26.61 -45.65
C ARG A 46 -42.46 -25.38 -44.77
N ALA A 47 -43.61 -24.91 -44.27
CA ALA A 47 -43.67 -23.78 -43.35
C ALA A 47 -42.72 -23.99 -42.17
N ASP A 48 -42.03 -22.93 -41.77
CA ASP A 48 -40.89 -22.99 -40.85
C ASP A 48 -41.26 -23.67 -39.54
N LYS A 49 -40.83 -24.92 -39.39
CA LYS A 49 -40.97 -25.64 -38.13
C LYS A 49 -40.02 -24.97 -37.15
N LYS A 50 -40.58 -24.50 -36.03
CA LYS A 50 -39.80 -23.98 -34.89
C LYS A 50 -38.67 -24.99 -34.59
N PRO A 51 -37.40 -24.54 -34.45
CA PRO A 51 -36.28 -25.43 -34.25
C PRO A 51 -36.50 -26.34 -33.04
N SER A 52 -35.95 -27.54 -33.11
CA SER A 52 -36.03 -28.52 -32.05
C SER A 52 -35.48 -27.95 -30.74
N LYS A 53 -36.02 -28.36 -29.58
CA LYS A 53 -35.50 -27.93 -28.27
C LYS A 53 -34.00 -28.19 -28.08
N TRP A 54 -33.45 -29.15 -28.84
CA TRP A 54 -32.02 -29.50 -28.87
C TRP A 54 -31.17 -28.61 -29.79
N GLU A 55 -31.79 -27.88 -30.73
CA GLU A 55 -31.13 -26.92 -31.63
C GLU A 55 -31.15 -25.49 -31.04
N LEU A 56 -31.99 -25.25 -30.04
CA LEU A 56 -32.04 -23.98 -29.31
C LEU A 56 -30.83 -23.85 -28.37
N PRO A 57 -29.96 -22.84 -28.55
CA PRO A 57 -28.83 -22.62 -27.65
C PRO A 57 -29.32 -22.21 -26.25
N ASN A 58 -28.58 -22.62 -25.21
CA ASN A 58 -28.90 -22.29 -23.83
C ASN A 58 -29.05 -20.77 -23.64
N LYS A 59 -30.13 -20.34 -22.97
CA LYS A 59 -30.46 -18.93 -22.75
C LYS A 59 -29.27 -18.19 -22.12
N GLY A 60 -28.83 -17.12 -22.75
CA GLY A 60 -27.71 -16.30 -22.29
C GLY A 60 -26.31 -16.79 -22.67
N VAL A 61 -26.12 -17.89 -23.42
CA VAL A 61 -24.79 -18.26 -23.93
C VAL A 61 -24.21 -17.18 -24.85
N HIS A 62 -25.02 -16.64 -25.76
CA HIS A 62 -24.58 -15.59 -26.69
C HIS A 62 -24.18 -14.31 -25.94
N GLY A 63 -24.92 -13.95 -24.90
CA GLY A 63 -24.60 -12.83 -24.01
C GLY A 63 -23.54 -13.13 -22.93
N ARG A 64 -22.98 -14.34 -22.90
CA ARG A 64 -21.71 -14.64 -22.21
C ARG A 64 -20.56 -14.48 -23.20
N ALA A 65 -20.63 -15.20 -24.33
CA ALA A 65 -19.64 -15.11 -25.40
C ALA A 65 -19.36 -13.67 -25.89
N SER A 66 -20.38 -12.80 -26.01
CA SER A 66 -20.17 -11.39 -26.35
C SER A 66 -19.35 -10.64 -25.29
N ARG A 67 -19.67 -10.86 -24.01
CA ARG A 67 -18.96 -10.25 -22.87
C ARG A 67 -17.54 -10.79 -22.75
N ASP A 68 -17.33 -12.07 -23.02
CA ASP A 68 -16.00 -12.69 -22.99
C ASP A 68 -15.11 -12.09 -24.10
N VAL A 69 -15.67 -11.87 -25.30
CA VAL A 69 -15.01 -11.14 -26.40
C VAL A 69 -14.75 -9.67 -26.05
N GLU A 70 -15.67 -8.98 -25.37
CA GLU A 70 -15.48 -7.61 -24.88
C GLU A 70 -14.34 -7.53 -23.85
N TRP A 71 -14.27 -8.47 -22.89
CA TRP A 71 -13.17 -8.56 -21.91
C TRP A 71 -11.81 -8.85 -22.56
N GLU A 72 -11.77 -9.75 -23.54
CA GLU A 72 -10.57 -9.97 -24.35
C GLU A 72 -10.16 -8.71 -25.13
N ALA A 73 -11.11 -8.00 -25.72
CA ALA A 73 -10.86 -6.78 -26.49
C ALA A 73 -10.43 -5.58 -25.63
N LEU A 74 -10.74 -5.57 -24.33
CA LEU A 74 -10.25 -4.57 -23.36
C LEU A 74 -8.89 -4.93 -22.76
N SER A 75 -8.61 -6.22 -22.57
CA SER A 75 -7.33 -6.70 -22.03
C SER A 75 -6.20 -6.71 -23.06
N LYS A 76 -6.47 -7.15 -24.30
CA LYS A 76 -5.48 -7.16 -25.41
C LYS A 76 -4.77 -5.82 -25.66
N PRO A 77 -5.44 -4.66 -25.82
CA PRO A 77 -4.75 -3.38 -26.03
C PRO A 77 -3.91 -2.98 -24.80
N THR A 78 -4.30 -3.41 -23.59
CA THR A 78 -3.53 -3.19 -22.36
C THR A 78 -2.25 -4.06 -22.35
N LEU A 79 -2.34 -5.32 -22.79
CA LEU A 79 -1.20 -6.23 -22.90
C LEU A 79 -0.25 -5.89 -24.06
N GLU A 80 -0.78 -5.49 -25.22
CA GLU A 80 0.01 -5.10 -26.39
C GLU A 80 0.71 -3.76 -26.17
N SER A 81 0.04 -2.77 -25.56
CA SER A 81 0.67 -1.49 -25.21
C SER A 81 1.73 -1.62 -24.12
N THR A 82 1.50 -2.44 -23.09
CA THR A 82 2.52 -2.72 -22.07
C THR A 82 3.71 -3.49 -22.65
N ARG A 83 3.47 -4.50 -23.50
CA ARG A 83 4.55 -5.19 -24.24
C ARG A 83 5.37 -4.24 -25.09
N ALA A 84 4.73 -3.41 -25.92
CA ALA A 84 5.43 -2.43 -26.76
C ALA A 84 6.19 -1.37 -25.93
N ALA A 85 5.70 -1.02 -24.73
CA ALA A 85 6.41 -0.14 -23.80
C ALA A 85 7.63 -0.84 -23.16
N LEU A 86 7.53 -2.13 -22.83
CA LEU A 86 8.65 -2.94 -22.32
C LEU A 86 9.72 -3.16 -23.38
N GLU A 87 9.34 -3.49 -24.62
CA GLU A 87 10.27 -3.64 -25.76
C GLU A 87 11.03 -2.34 -26.04
N LYS A 88 10.35 -1.17 -25.98
CA LYS A 88 11.00 0.14 -26.06
C LYS A 88 11.97 0.40 -24.91
N LYS A 89 11.60 0.06 -23.67
CA LYS A 89 12.48 0.20 -22.49
C LYS A 89 13.71 -0.70 -22.59
N ALA A 90 13.56 -1.95 -23.01
CA ALA A 90 14.65 -2.88 -23.25
C ALA A 90 15.62 -2.35 -24.32
N ALA A 91 15.10 -1.88 -25.45
CA ALA A 91 15.90 -1.29 -26.53
C ALA A 91 16.62 0.02 -26.14
N ILE A 92 16.12 0.75 -25.12
CA ILE A 92 16.83 1.90 -24.52
C ILE A 92 17.91 1.41 -23.56
N TYR A 93 17.58 0.48 -22.65
CA TYR A 93 18.53 -0.09 -21.70
C TYR A 93 19.73 -0.76 -22.38
N GLU A 94 19.51 -1.50 -23.48
CA GLU A 94 20.60 -2.04 -24.29
C GLU A 94 21.52 -0.97 -24.86
N LYS A 95 20.98 0.16 -25.31
CA LYS A 95 21.79 1.27 -25.83
C LYS A 95 22.62 1.90 -24.72
N LEU A 96 22.03 2.10 -23.54
CA LEU A 96 22.71 2.61 -22.35
C LEU A 96 23.82 1.64 -21.88
N ARG A 97 23.56 0.32 -21.79
CA ARG A 97 24.60 -0.72 -21.53
C ARG A 97 25.72 -0.71 -22.58
N LYS A 98 25.42 -0.31 -23.83
CA LYS A 98 26.38 -0.18 -24.95
C LYS A 98 27.04 1.22 -25.01
N GLY A 99 26.98 2.03 -23.95
CA GLY A 99 27.61 3.36 -23.89
C GLY A 99 26.99 4.41 -24.81
N LYS A 100 25.73 4.23 -25.24
CA LYS A 100 25.00 5.16 -26.11
C LYS A 100 23.87 5.79 -25.30
N SER A 101 23.64 7.09 -25.46
CA SER A 101 22.62 7.87 -24.73
C SER A 101 21.16 7.39 -24.86
N GLY A 102 20.88 6.36 -25.67
CA GLY A 102 19.55 5.75 -25.81
C GLY A 102 18.49 6.62 -26.50
N GLY A 103 18.79 7.89 -26.78
CA GLY A 103 17.83 8.93 -27.17
C GLY A 103 17.36 9.81 -26.01
N LEU A 104 17.96 9.69 -24.82
CA LEU A 104 17.77 10.60 -23.69
C LEU A 104 18.57 11.88 -23.89
N SER A 105 18.12 12.99 -23.30
CA SER A 105 18.94 14.19 -23.18
C SER A 105 19.99 14.03 -22.05
N GLU A 106 21.05 14.83 -22.09
CA GLU A 106 22.13 14.80 -21.10
C GLU A 106 21.60 14.94 -19.66
N LYS A 107 20.72 15.91 -19.40
CA LYS A 107 20.03 16.07 -18.10
C LYS A 107 19.15 14.88 -17.70
N GLN A 108 18.62 14.12 -18.66
CA GLN A 108 17.85 12.90 -18.38
C GLN A 108 18.77 11.71 -18.12
N TYR A 109 19.97 11.71 -18.69
CA TYR A 109 21.02 10.72 -18.46
C TYR A 109 21.66 10.92 -17.07
N GLU A 110 22.02 12.15 -16.71
CA GLU A 110 22.51 12.54 -15.37
C GLU A 110 21.48 12.28 -14.25
N ALA A 111 20.17 12.27 -14.58
CA ALA A 111 19.10 11.97 -13.63
C ALA A 111 18.83 10.46 -13.46
N LEU A 112 19.56 9.58 -14.16
CA LEU A 112 19.46 8.14 -13.96
C LEU A 112 20.12 7.76 -12.62
N LEU A 113 19.45 6.88 -11.86
CA LEU A 113 19.97 6.33 -10.60
C LEU A 113 21.05 5.24 -10.81
N VAL A 114 21.49 5.02 -12.06
CA VAL A 114 22.41 3.95 -12.45
C VAL A 114 23.46 4.56 -13.36
N ASP A 115 24.70 4.60 -12.88
CA ASP A 115 25.85 5.05 -13.66
C ASP A 115 26.24 3.95 -14.65
N PHE A 116 25.72 4.05 -15.87
CA PHE A 116 25.95 3.06 -16.91
C PHE A 116 27.42 2.96 -17.34
N ASP A 117 28.18 4.05 -17.20
CA ASP A 117 29.62 4.08 -17.51
C ASP A 117 30.44 3.31 -16.47
N GLU A 118 30.16 3.46 -15.16
CA GLU A 118 30.78 2.61 -14.13
C GLU A 118 30.33 1.15 -14.26
N LYS A 119 29.04 0.92 -14.57
CA LYS A 119 28.51 -0.43 -14.75
C LYS A 119 29.15 -1.15 -15.93
N ALA A 120 29.41 -0.47 -17.05
CA ALA A 120 30.09 -1.06 -18.21
C ALA A 120 31.57 -1.38 -17.97
N ASN A 121 32.19 -0.76 -16.96
CA ASN A 121 33.57 -1.05 -16.54
C ASN A 121 33.63 -2.20 -15.52
N ASN A 122 32.66 -2.30 -14.61
CA ASN A 122 32.60 -3.32 -13.55
C ASN A 122 31.99 -4.66 -14.02
N GLU A 123 31.03 -4.60 -14.94
CA GLU A 123 30.54 -5.74 -15.73
C GLU A 123 31.26 -5.66 -17.08
N PRO A 124 32.52 -6.15 -17.21
CA PRO A 124 33.14 -6.25 -18.52
C PRO A 124 32.18 -7.01 -19.42
N PHE A 125 31.86 -6.43 -20.58
CA PHE A 125 30.86 -6.96 -21.49
C PHE A 125 30.94 -8.49 -21.52
N GLU A 126 29.86 -9.16 -21.11
CA GLU A 126 29.67 -10.58 -21.36
C GLU A 126 29.85 -10.75 -22.86
N SER A 127 31.07 -11.14 -23.22
CA SER A 127 31.41 -11.60 -24.53
C SER A 127 30.53 -12.82 -24.73
N ASP A 128 29.87 -12.89 -25.88
CA ASP A 128 29.05 -14.04 -26.31
C ASP A 128 29.96 -15.23 -26.70
N SER A 129 31.03 -15.41 -25.92
CA SER A 129 32.05 -16.44 -26.00
C SER A 129 31.71 -17.50 -24.96
N GLU A 130 31.03 -18.55 -25.42
CA GLU A 130 30.78 -19.82 -24.72
C GLU A 130 32.10 -20.62 -24.49
N ASP A 131 33.21 -19.94 -24.21
CA ASP A 131 34.60 -20.45 -24.32
C ASP A 131 35.46 -20.12 -23.08
N GLU A 132 34.83 -19.84 -21.93
CA GLU A 132 35.50 -20.02 -20.63
C GLU A 132 35.51 -21.52 -20.31
N ASP A 133 36.63 -22.17 -20.62
CA ASP A 133 36.83 -23.61 -20.43
C ASP A 133 36.88 -23.99 -18.94
N GLU A 134 35.72 -24.30 -18.36
CA GLU A 134 35.58 -24.79 -16.98
C GLU A 134 36.45 -26.04 -16.70
N SER A 135 36.94 -26.77 -17.72
CA SER A 135 37.81 -27.93 -17.53
C SER A 135 39.23 -27.60 -17.04
N LEU A 136 39.62 -26.32 -17.06
CA LEU A 136 40.87 -25.85 -16.42
C LEU A 136 40.79 -25.89 -14.88
N THR A 137 39.60 -25.93 -14.28
CA THR A 137 39.43 -26.14 -12.83
C THR A 137 39.41 -27.63 -12.52
N VAL A 138 40.61 -28.23 -12.47
CA VAL A 138 40.76 -29.65 -12.10
C VAL A 138 40.20 -29.88 -10.68
N PRO A 139 39.21 -30.78 -10.49
CA PRO A 139 38.77 -31.18 -9.16
C PRO A 139 39.93 -31.85 -8.42
N VAL A 140 40.40 -31.23 -7.34
CA VAL A 140 41.45 -31.80 -6.49
C VAL A 140 40.89 -33.03 -5.78
N ASP A 141 41.56 -34.17 -5.93
CA ASP A 141 41.13 -35.42 -5.30
C ASP A 141 41.06 -35.25 -3.77
N PRO A 142 40.01 -35.76 -3.10
CA PRO A 142 39.85 -35.60 -1.65
C PRO A 142 40.98 -36.26 -0.85
N ALA A 143 41.73 -37.20 -1.46
CA ALA A 143 42.92 -37.80 -0.89
C ALA A 143 44.09 -36.79 -0.74
N ASP A 144 44.24 -35.86 -1.68
CA ASP A 144 45.31 -34.87 -1.64
C ASP A 144 45.03 -33.79 -0.59
N PHE A 145 43.75 -33.36 -0.46
CA PHE A 145 43.31 -32.52 0.65
C PHE A 145 43.63 -33.14 2.02
N ILE A 146 43.36 -34.43 2.19
CA ILE A 146 43.66 -35.19 3.41
C ILE A 146 45.18 -35.22 3.71
N SER A 147 46.04 -35.19 2.69
CA SER A 147 47.49 -35.19 2.85
C SER A 147 48.07 -33.83 3.26
N GLN A 148 47.37 -32.74 2.95
CA GLN A 148 47.83 -31.37 3.17
C GLN A 148 47.35 -30.75 4.49
N ASP A 149 46.34 -31.34 5.14
CA ASP A 149 45.76 -30.83 6.39
C ASP A 149 46.36 -31.51 7.64
N PRO A 150 47.20 -30.80 8.44
CA PRO A 150 47.88 -31.39 9.59
C PRO A 150 46.92 -31.68 10.75
N MET A 151 47.22 -32.75 11.50
CA MET A 151 46.54 -33.03 12.77
C MET A 151 47.01 -32.03 13.84
N VAL A 152 46.06 -31.41 14.53
CA VAL A 152 46.29 -30.39 15.57
C VAL A 152 45.57 -30.82 16.85
N GLU A 153 46.19 -30.56 17.99
CA GLU A 153 45.57 -30.72 19.31
C GLU A 153 44.85 -29.41 19.68
N TYR A 154 43.55 -29.50 19.98
CA TYR A 154 42.77 -28.38 20.50
C TYR A 154 42.05 -28.78 21.79
N GLU A 155 41.79 -27.81 22.66
CA GLU A 155 40.99 -28.00 23.87
C GLU A 155 39.50 -27.75 23.55
N ASP A 156 38.70 -28.80 23.72
CA ASP A 156 37.23 -28.79 23.60
C ASP A 156 36.58 -27.99 24.75
N GLU A 157 35.32 -27.56 24.60
CA GLU A 157 34.54 -26.78 25.60
C GLU A 157 34.58 -27.37 27.01
N PHE A 158 34.77 -28.69 27.10
CA PHE A 158 34.82 -29.48 28.32
C PHE A 158 36.24 -29.62 28.91
N GLY A 159 37.23 -28.84 28.45
CA GLY A 159 38.62 -28.89 28.91
C GLY A 159 39.34 -30.19 28.55
N ARG A 160 38.94 -30.82 27.43
CA ARG A 160 39.53 -32.09 26.95
C ARG A 160 40.35 -31.81 25.70
N VAL A 161 41.63 -32.20 25.72
CA VAL A 161 42.48 -32.16 24.52
C VAL A 161 42.00 -33.21 23.52
N ARG A 162 41.76 -32.80 22.26
CA ARG A 162 41.35 -33.69 21.16
C ARG A 162 42.24 -33.45 19.95
N THR A 163 42.74 -34.53 19.35
CA THR A 163 43.47 -34.50 18.07
C THR A 163 42.47 -34.53 16.92
N VAL A 164 42.42 -33.44 16.14
CA VAL A 164 41.52 -33.26 14.98
C VAL A 164 42.30 -32.55 13.86
N ARG A 165 41.90 -32.67 12.60
CA ARG A 165 42.57 -31.95 11.52
C ARG A 165 42.35 -30.43 11.62
N LYS A 166 43.31 -29.63 11.15
CA LYS A 166 43.24 -28.17 11.28
C LYS A 166 42.02 -27.56 10.59
N SER A 167 41.52 -28.10 9.47
CA SER A 167 40.28 -27.59 8.84
C SER A 167 39.00 -27.89 9.63
N GLU A 168 39.03 -28.93 10.48
CA GLU A 168 37.89 -29.40 11.28
C GLU A 168 37.86 -28.79 12.70
N VAL A 169 38.91 -28.08 13.12
CA VAL A 169 38.93 -27.34 14.41
C VAL A 169 37.94 -26.17 14.34
N PRO A 170 36.97 -26.03 15.29
CA PRO A 170 36.06 -24.91 15.29
C PRO A 170 36.81 -23.58 15.39
N ARG A 171 36.35 -22.56 14.65
CA ARG A 171 37.01 -21.24 14.52
C ARG A 171 37.26 -20.53 15.85
N GLU A 172 36.48 -20.86 16.89
CA GLU A 172 36.60 -20.31 18.25
C GLU A 172 37.79 -20.92 19.03
N PHE A 173 38.20 -22.16 18.70
CA PHE A 173 39.36 -22.86 19.29
C PHE A 173 40.59 -22.85 18.38
N MET A 174 40.44 -22.46 17.10
CA MET A 174 41.58 -21.97 16.33
C MET A 174 42.15 -20.79 17.09
N ALA A 175 43.40 -20.89 17.55
CA ALA A 175 44.07 -19.80 18.23
C ALA A 175 43.99 -18.54 17.35
N ALA A 176 43.08 -17.63 17.73
CA ALA A 176 43.09 -16.27 17.24
C ALA A 176 44.49 -15.79 17.55
N LYS A 177 45.26 -15.50 16.49
CA LYS A 177 46.64 -15.08 16.64
C LYS A 177 46.59 -13.81 17.46
N GLU A 178 46.86 -13.92 18.75
CA GLU A 178 47.03 -12.79 19.64
C GLU A 178 48.23 -12.06 19.08
N GLU A 179 47.95 -11.11 18.20
CA GLU A 179 48.81 -9.95 18.06
C GLU A 179 48.91 -9.41 19.48
N THR A 180 50.04 -9.72 20.10
CA THR A 180 50.54 -9.03 21.27
C THR A 180 50.78 -7.60 20.82
N VAL A 181 49.68 -6.84 20.76
CA VAL A 181 49.68 -5.39 20.67
C VAL A 181 50.20 -4.95 22.02
N GLU A 182 51.53 -5.05 22.16
CA GLU A 182 52.28 -4.28 23.13
C GLU A 182 51.75 -2.86 23.00
N GLN A 183 51.17 -2.35 24.08
CA GLN A 183 50.57 -1.03 24.10
C GLN A 183 51.70 0.00 24.16
N GLU A 184 52.48 0.08 23.07
CA GLU A 184 53.38 1.17 22.81
C GLU A 184 52.58 2.46 22.96
N TYR A 185 52.94 3.22 23.99
CA TYR A 185 52.25 4.46 24.32
C TYR A 185 52.69 5.52 23.32
N ASP A 186 52.13 5.47 22.11
CA ASP A 186 52.46 6.39 21.03
C ASP A 186 52.24 7.85 21.48
N PRO A 187 53.31 8.66 21.60
CA PRO A 187 53.20 10.05 22.03
C PRO A 187 52.47 10.93 21.00
N TYR A 188 52.22 10.44 19.78
CA TYR A 188 51.43 11.10 18.75
C TYR A 188 49.94 10.73 18.78
N LEU A 189 49.51 9.80 19.65
CA LEU A 189 48.10 9.42 19.78
C LEU A 189 47.28 10.53 20.47
N ILE A 190 46.69 11.41 19.66
CA ILE A 190 45.80 12.48 20.10
C ILE A 190 44.52 11.88 20.71
N LYS A 191 44.51 11.70 22.03
CA LYS A 191 43.32 11.33 22.80
C LYS A 191 42.46 12.57 22.98
N ASN A 192 41.37 12.68 22.19
CA ASN A 192 40.39 13.74 22.38
C ASN A 192 39.89 13.74 23.84
N PRO A 193 39.77 14.90 24.50
CA PRO A 193 39.34 14.95 25.89
C PRO A 193 37.90 14.42 26.00
N VAL A 194 37.66 13.61 27.04
CA VAL A 194 36.35 13.04 27.33
C VAL A 194 35.32 14.18 27.43
N ASN A 195 34.23 14.08 26.65
CA ASN A 195 33.18 15.08 26.43
C ASN A 195 33.45 16.18 25.37
N HIS A 196 34.57 16.18 24.65
CA HIS A 196 34.73 17.03 23.46
C HIS A 196 34.27 16.30 22.18
N PHE A 197 32.96 16.34 21.95
CA PHE A 197 32.39 16.02 20.63
C PHE A 197 32.43 17.29 19.76
N PRO A 198 33.22 17.32 18.66
CA PRO A 198 33.18 18.43 17.72
C PRO A 198 31.86 18.38 16.93
N VAL A 199 30.82 19.03 17.47
CA VAL A 199 29.58 19.28 16.74
C VAL A 199 29.89 20.29 15.63
N TYR A 200 29.72 19.87 14.39
CA TYR A 200 29.94 20.75 13.24
C TYR A 200 28.87 21.84 13.18
N GLU A 201 29.24 23.07 13.50
CA GLU A 201 28.44 24.26 13.24
C GLU A 201 28.75 24.79 11.83
N PRO A 202 27.80 24.71 10.86
CA PRO A 202 28.03 25.23 9.52
C PRO A 202 28.20 26.75 9.54
N SER A 203 29.14 27.28 8.76
CA SER A 203 29.29 28.74 8.61
C SER A 203 28.01 29.37 8.06
N ALA A 204 27.74 30.63 8.41
CA ALA A 204 26.54 31.35 7.94
C ALA A 204 26.45 31.40 6.40
N GLU A 205 27.59 31.48 5.71
CA GLU A 205 27.68 31.39 4.24
C GLU A 205 27.23 30.02 3.73
N ARG A 206 27.65 28.93 4.36
CA ARG A 206 27.21 27.57 4.00
C ARG A 206 25.73 27.38 4.27
N LEU A 207 25.19 27.94 5.36
CA LEU A 207 23.74 27.94 5.62
C LEU A 207 22.97 28.74 4.57
N ALA A 208 23.50 29.87 4.11
CA ALA A 208 22.90 30.65 3.02
C ALA A 208 22.92 29.88 1.69
N GLN A 209 24.05 29.28 1.31
CA GLN A 209 24.18 28.44 0.12
C GLN A 209 23.23 27.23 0.16
N ILE A 210 23.10 26.56 1.32
CA ILE A 210 22.10 25.50 1.51
C ILE A 210 20.69 26.08 1.33
N LYS A 211 20.35 27.19 1.98
CA LYS A 211 19.02 27.81 1.83
C LYS A 211 18.70 28.25 0.39
N GLU A 212 19.70 28.67 -0.38
CA GLU A 212 19.57 29.06 -1.79
C GLU A 212 19.44 27.83 -2.71
N THR A 213 20.30 26.82 -2.56
CA THR A 213 20.22 25.56 -3.34
C THR A 213 18.95 24.76 -3.08
N TYR A 214 18.43 24.81 -1.86
CA TYR A 214 17.14 24.24 -1.48
C TYR A 214 15.98 25.26 -1.52
N SER A 215 16.19 26.45 -2.11
CA SER A 215 15.09 27.40 -2.33
C SER A 215 14.07 26.81 -3.30
N GLU A 216 12.81 27.24 -3.17
CA GLU A 216 11.73 26.78 -4.04
C GLU A 216 11.93 27.23 -5.51
N GLU A 217 12.75 28.26 -5.73
CA GLU A 217 13.16 28.75 -7.04
C GLU A 217 14.11 27.78 -7.75
N ASN A 218 15.11 27.24 -7.04
CA ASN A 218 16.09 26.30 -7.58
C ASN A 218 15.60 24.85 -7.56
N ASN A 219 14.69 24.51 -6.64
CA ASN A 219 14.16 23.17 -6.46
C ASN A 219 12.64 23.18 -6.27
N PRO A 220 11.85 23.36 -7.37
CA PRO A 220 10.41 23.45 -7.29
C PRO A 220 9.79 22.15 -6.74
N LEU A 221 9.26 22.23 -5.51
CA LEU A 221 8.66 21.10 -4.78
C LEU A 221 7.55 20.39 -5.57
N ALA A 222 6.85 21.14 -6.44
CA ALA A 222 5.83 20.65 -7.35
C ALA A 222 6.32 19.55 -8.33
N SER A 223 7.63 19.47 -8.60
CA SER A 223 8.23 18.44 -9.44
C SER A 223 8.51 17.13 -8.67
N ARG A 224 8.85 17.22 -7.37
CA ARG A 224 9.23 16.06 -6.54
C ARG A 224 8.05 15.36 -5.85
N TYR A 225 6.98 16.10 -5.54
CA TYR A 225 5.81 15.60 -4.80
C TYR A 225 4.51 15.69 -5.62
N ASP A 226 4.52 15.10 -6.82
CA ASP A 226 3.30 14.89 -7.60
C ASP A 226 2.67 13.53 -7.28
N ALA A 227 1.62 13.52 -6.45
CA ALA A 227 0.95 12.27 -6.10
C ALA A 227 0.08 11.72 -7.24
N SER A 228 -0.06 12.37 -8.39
CA SER A 228 -0.78 11.79 -9.54
C SER A 228 -0.08 10.54 -10.10
N GLY A 229 1.24 10.42 -9.88
CA GLY A 229 2.02 9.22 -10.18
C GLY A 229 2.03 8.13 -9.09
N ASP A 230 1.40 8.36 -7.93
CA ASP A 230 1.32 7.36 -6.86
C ASP A 230 0.10 6.46 -7.02
N ASN A 231 0.35 5.19 -7.30
CA ASN A 231 -0.64 4.13 -7.50
C ASN A 231 -1.19 3.53 -6.19
N ARG A 232 -0.67 3.93 -5.02
CA ARG A 232 -1.09 3.39 -3.73
C ARG A 232 -2.49 3.91 -3.34
N ALA A 233 -3.21 3.12 -2.55
CA ALA A 233 -4.48 3.54 -1.97
C ALA A 233 -4.26 4.72 -1.01
N LYS A 234 -4.86 5.86 -1.33
CA LYS A 234 -4.72 7.11 -0.57
C LYS A 234 -5.77 7.16 0.54
N GLY A 235 -5.37 7.56 1.75
CA GLY A 235 -6.27 7.64 2.90
C GLY A 235 -7.30 8.78 2.78
N ALA A 236 -8.35 8.74 3.61
CA ALA A 236 -9.42 9.74 3.60
C ALA A 236 -8.96 11.19 3.90
N ALA A 237 -7.79 11.36 4.53
CA ALA A 237 -7.16 12.65 4.78
C ALA A 237 -6.13 13.07 3.71
N PHE A 238 -6.08 12.39 2.56
CA PHE A 238 -5.21 12.76 1.46
C PHE A 238 -5.72 14.02 0.74
N TYR A 239 -4.86 15.03 0.62
CA TYR A 239 -5.12 16.27 -0.10
C TYR A 239 -3.99 16.53 -1.11
N GLN A 240 -4.34 16.74 -2.38
CA GLN A 240 -3.38 17.11 -3.43
C GLN A 240 -3.43 18.61 -3.65
N PHE A 241 -2.30 19.28 -3.45
CA PHE A 241 -2.17 20.71 -3.76
C PHE A 241 -2.13 20.96 -5.28
N SER A 242 -2.56 22.15 -5.69
CA SER A 242 -2.37 22.65 -7.06
C SER A 242 -0.89 22.78 -7.40
N LYS A 243 -0.57 22.71 -8.69
CA LYS A 243 0.77 22.98 -9.22
C LYS A 243 1.05 24.48 -9.36
N ASP A 244 0.00 25.29 -9.38
CA ASP A 244 0.09 26.74 -9.46
C ASP A 244 0.36 27.35 -8.09
N GLU A 245 1.40 28.18 -8.00
CA GLU A 245 1.95 28.65 -6.73
C GLU A 245 0.94 29.45 -5.89
N GLU A 246 0.20 30.37 -6.53
CA GLU A 246 -0.82 31.16 -5.84
C GLU A 246 -1.97 30.30 -5.30
N GLU A 247 -2.40 29.29 -6.05
CA GLU A 247 -3.44 28.38 -5.61
C GLU A 247 -2.96 27.50 -4.46
N ARG A 248 -1.75 26.95 -4.58
CA ARG A 248 -1.07 26.17 -3.53
C ARG A 248 -0.97 26.98 -2.23
N GLN A 249 -0.61 28.26 -2.30
CA GLN A 249 -0.57 29.15 -1.14
C GLN A 249 -1.95 29.37 -0.51
N ARG A 250 -2.99 29.63 -1.32
CA ARG A 250 -4.37 29.77 -0.83
C ARG A 250 -4.87 28.50 -0.13
N GLN A 251 -4.62 27.33 -0.73
CA GLN A 251 -4.95 26.03 -0.15
C GLN A 251 -4.20 25.77 1.16
N MET A 252 -2.91 26.16 1.24
CA MET A 252 -2.12 26.09 2.47
C MET A 252 -2.63 27.03 3.57
N GLU A 253 -3.11 28.22 3.22
CA GLU A 253 -3.77 29.13 4.18
C GLU A 253 -5.12 28.60 4.67
N GLU A 254 -5.92 28.01 3.79
CA GLU A 254 -7.21 27.39 4.14
C GLU A 254 -7.01 26.21 5.09
N LEU A 255 -6.03 25.34 4.83
CA LEU A 255 -5.65 24.26 5.74
C LEU A 255 -5.10 24.76 7.09
N LYS A 256 -4.40 25.90 7.13
CA LYS A 256 -4.01 26.54 8.39
C LYS A 256 -5.22 27.06 9.16
N LYS A 257 -6.17 27.73 8.50
CA LYS A 257 -7.41 28.26 9.12
C LYS A 257 -8.27 27.13 9.70
N THR A 258 -8.53 26.07 8.93
CA THR A 258 -9.28 24.90 9.41
C THR A 258 -8.56 24.16 10.55
N ARG A 259 -7.22 24.13 10.56
CA ARG A 259 -6.42 23.63 11.70
C ARG A 259 -6.58 24.51 12.94
N GLU A 260 -6.54 25.82 12.81
CA GLU A 260 -6.76 26.74 13.94
C GLU A 260 -8.18 26.64 14.50
N GLU A 261 -9.20 26.54 13.64
CA GLU A 261 -10.60 26.36 14.03
C GLU A 261 -10.81 25.02 14.76
N THR A 262 -10.27 23.92 14.23
CA THR A 262 -10.33 22.62 14.91
C THR A 262 -9.56 22.62 16.22
N GLN A 263 -8.41 23.28 16.31
CA GLN A 263 -7.67 23.44 17.56
C GLN A 263 -8.46 24.27 18.59
N LYS A 264 -9.06 25.40 18.20
CA LYS A 264 -9.94 26.22 19.07
C LYS A 264 -11.12 25.39 19.57
N ASN A 265 -11.87 24.76 18.67
CA ASN A 265 -12.99 23.86 19.02
C ASN A 265 -12.55 22.73 19.96
N ARG A 266 -11.37 22.15 19.75
CA ARG A 266 -10.80 21.10 20.59
C ARG A 266 -10.46 21.59 22.00
N THR A 267 -9.89 22.80 22.13
CA THR A 267 -9.67 23.44 23.44
C THR A 267 -10.97 23.81 24.15
N GLU A 268 -11.97 24.35 23.43
CA GLU A 268 -13.28 24.72 23.99
C GLU A 268 -14.10 23.52 24.46
N THR A 269 -14.01 22.39 23.74
CA THR A 269 -14.66 21.12 24.12
C THR A 269 -13.89 20.33 25.18
N GLY A 270 -12.68 20.76 25.55
CA GLY A 270 -11.84 20.09 26.54
C GLY A 270 -11.25 18.75 26.08
N ALA A 271 -11.23 18.47 24.78
CA ALA A 271 -10.67 17.24 24.24
C ALA A 271 -9.15 17.35 24.17
N ILE A 272 -8.43 16.83 25.17
CA ILE A 272 -6.97 16.93 25.28
C ILE A 272 -6.28 16.40 24.00
N ASP A 273 -5.39 17.20 23.40
CA ASP A 273 -4.42 16.74 22.40
C ASP A 273 -3.31 15.97 23.12
N VAL A 274 -3.48 14.65 23.25
CA VAL A 274 -2.43 13.75 23.75
C VAL A 274 -1.32 13.69 22.69
N VAL A 275 -0.22 14.40 22.95
CA VAL A 275 1.00 14.30 22.15
C VAL A 275 1.59 12.90 22.40
N PRO A 276 1.79 12.06 21.37
CA PRO A 276 2.35 10.73 21.56
C PRO A 276 3.70 10.79 22.28
N GLY A 277 3.76 10.23 23.49
CA GLY A 277 4.96 10.21 24.33
C GLY A 277 4.97 11.18 25.53
N GLN A 278 3.96 12.06 25.71
CA GLN A 278 3.73 12.71 27.01
C GLN A 278 2.75 11.89 27.85
N SER A 279 3.13 11.53 29.07
CA SER A 279 2.23 10.93 30.06
C SER A 279 1.14 11.93 30.45
N GLU A 280 -0.10 11.45 30.51
CA GLU A 280 -1.31 12.28 30.70
C GLU A 280 -1.29 13.03 32.06
N ASP A 281 -0.57 12.49 33.05
CA ASP A 281 -0.61 12.88 34.46
C ASP A 281 -0.06 14.29 34.82
N VAL A 282 0.52 15.04 33.88
CA VAL A 282 1.26 16.29 34.18
C VAL A 282 0.44 17.57 33.92
N LYS A 283 -0.68 17.50 33.18
CA LYS A 283 -1.46 18.70 32.79
C LYS A 283 -2.72 18.97 33.63
N ASP A 284 -3.14 18.04 34.48
CA ASP A 284 -4.32 18.19 35.34
C ASP A 284 -4.12 19.16 36.52
N ALA A 285 -2.91 19.67 36.74
CA ALA A 285 -2.56 20.49 37.91
C ALA A 285 -2.76 22.01 37.75
N GLU A 286 -2.64 22.57 36.53
CA GLU A 286 -2.52 24.04 36.34
C GLU A 286 -3.69 24.71 35.59
N GLU A 287 -4.38 24.04 34.64
CA GLU A 287 -5.46 24.66 33.83
C GLU A 287 -6.89 24.19 34.15
N GLY A 288 -7.11 23.66 35.36
CA GLY A 288 -8.39 23.10 35.83
C GLY A 288 -9.55 24.08 36.08
N GLY A 289 -9.71 25.14 35.27
CA GLY A 289 -10.79 26.10 35.50
C GLY A 289 -11.07 27.14 34.42
N LEU A 290 -11.81 26.77 33.35
CA LEU A 290 -12.53 27.75 32.51
C LEU A 290 -13.79 27.22 31.76
N SER A 291 -14.45 26.14 32.22
CA SER A 291 -15.70 25.64 31.56
C SER A 291 -16.75 25.03 32.51
N ARG A 292 -17.03 25.68 33.65
CA ARG A 292 -18.20 25.31 34.47
C ARG A 292 -19.49 25.72 33.74
N SER A 293 -20.21 24.73 33.19
CA SER A 293 -21.49 24.94 32.50
C SER A 293 -22.47 25.78 33.33
N ARG A 294 -23.35 26.57 32.68
CA ARG A 294 -24.37 27.42 33.34
C ARG A 294 -25.19 26.68 34.41
N ALA A 295 -25.41 25.38 34.24
CA ALA A 295 -26.08 24.53 35.23
C ALA A 295 -25.24 24.31 36.50
N MET A 296 -23.92 24.10 36.36
CA MET A 296 -22.98 23.97 37.48
C MET A 296 -22.77 25.32 38.19
N GLU A 297 -22.74 26.43 37.46
CA GLU A 297 -22.68 27.77 38.04
C GLU A 297 -23.94 28.09 38.87
N LYS A 298 -25.13 27.81 38.34
CA LYS A 298 -26.39 27.91 39.10
C LYS A 298 -26.37 27.02 40.35
N ARG A 299 -25.94 25.76 40.23
CA ARG A 299 -25.83 24.83 41.36
C ARG A 299 -24.84 25.31 42.42
N LYS A 300 -23.72 25.93 42.03
CA LYS A 300 -22.75 26.56 42.94
C LYS A 300 -23.38 27.73 43.70
N LYS A 301 -24.10 28.61 43.00
CA LYS A 301 -24.83 29.74 43.59
C LYS A 301 -25.89 29.27 44.60
N ASP A 302 -26.71 28.29 44.23
CA ASP A 302 -27.72 27.71 45.11
C ASP A 302 -27.11 27.07 46.39
N ILE A 303 -25.91 26.48 46.27
CA ILE A 303 -25.14 25.95 47.41
C ILE A 303 -24.57 27.07 48.30
N GLU A 304 -24.07 28.16 47.70
CA GLU A 304 -23.55 29.33 48.43
C GLU A 304 -24.67 30.07 49.17
N ASP A 305 -25.82 30.29 48.54
CA ASP A 305 -27.01 30.87 49.18
C ASP A 305 -27.54 29.96 50.31
N ARG A 306 -27.54 28.63 50.11
CA ARG A 306 -27.89 27.67 51.17
C ARG A 306 -26.89 27.71 52.34
N ARG A 307 -25.59 27.84 52.08
CA ARG A 307 -24.55 28.01 53.11
C ARG A 307 -24.74 29.31 53.88
N LYS A 308 -24.98 30.42 53.19
CA LYS A 308 -25.25 31.75 53.78
C LYS A 308 -26.51 31.74 54.66
N MET A 309 -27.55 31.02 54.24
CA MET A 309 -28.75 30.78 55.05
C MET A 309 -28.49 29.92 56.29
N ILE A 310 -27.61 28.91 56.20
CA ILE A 310 -27.19 28.11 57.36
C ILE A 310 -26.34 28.95 58.31
N GLU A 311 -25.42 29.78 57.81
CA GLU A 311 -24.60 30.66 58.64
C GLU A 311 -25.44 31.75 59.32
N ALA A 312 -26.40 32.34 58.62
CA ALA A 312 -27.36 33.30 59.21
C ALA A 312 -28.25 32.64 60.29
N LYS A 313 -28.62 31.36 60.11
CA LYS A 313 -29.31 30.58 61.17
C LYS A 313 -28.38 30.29 62.34
N ARG A 314 -27.12 29.91 62.10
CA ARG A 314 -26.12 29.68 63.16
C ARG A 314 -25.85 30.95 63.97
N ARG A 315 -25.63 32.11 63.32
CA ARG A 315 -25.44 33.40 64.02
C ARG A 315 -26.65 33.85 64.85
N LYS A 316 -27.87 33.45 64.46
CA LYS A 316 -29.08 33.66 65.26
C LYS A 316 -29.18 32.68 66.43
N LEU A 317 -28.78 31.42 66.23
CA LEU A 317 -28.74 30.38 67.26
C LEU A 317 -27.70 30.70 68.34
N THR A 318 -26.51 31.18 67.97
CA THR A 318 -25.42 31.56 68.90
C THR A 318 -25.75 32.78 69.76
N HIS A 319 -26.86 33.48 69.49
CA HIS A 319 -27.32 34.60 70.31
C HIS A 319 -28.37 34.17 71.37
N HIS A 320 -28.74 32.88 71.42
CA HIS A 320 -29.53 32.32 72.51
C HIS A 320 -28.86 31.09 73.12
N LEU A 321 -28.96 31.01 74.46
CA LEU A 321 -28.62 29.89 75.34
C LEU A 321 -27.11 29.56 75.56
N PRO A 322 -26.72 29.25 76.82
CA PRO A 322 -25.36 28.89 77.20
C PRO A 322 -25.07 27.40 76.97
N GLU A 323 -23.81 27.00 77.18
CA GLU A 323 -23.33 25.62 77.05
C GLU A 323 -24.00 24.64 78.02
N PRO A 324 -24.16 23.37 77.60
CA PRO A 324 -24.22 22.23 78.50
C PRO A 324 -23.13 21.18 78.21
N ASP A 325 -22.71 20.50 79.28
CA ASP A 325 -21.54 19.63 79.34
C ASP A 325 -21.60 18.36 78.48
N PHE A 326 -20.40 17.90 78.07
CA PHE A 326 -20.19 16.66 77.32
C PHE A 326 -19.91 15.48 78.27
N VAL A 327 -20.73 14.43 78.20
CA VAL A 327 -20.42 13.11 78.78
C VAL A 327 -20.68 12.00 77.75
N PRO A 328 -19.71 11.12 77.48
CA PRO A 328 -19.89 10.00 76.55
C PRO A 328 -20.35 8.73 77.29
N SER A 329 -21.24 7.94 76.69
CA SER A 329 -21.51 6.56 77.11
C SER A 329 -21.55 5.61 75.92
N SER A 330 -21.16 4.37 76.18
CA SER A 330 -20.82 3.32 75.21
C SER A 330 -21.76 2.10 75.33
N SER A 331 -21.38 0.98 74.69
CA SER A 331 -22.10 -0.31 74.53
C SER A 331 -23.04 -0.36 73.30
N SER A 332 -22.75 -1.04 72.18
CA SER A 332 -22.38 -2.46 71.89
C SER A 332 -23.61 -3.27 71.38
N PRO A 333 -23.49 -4.54 70.92
CA PRO A 333 -23.07 -4.81 69.55
C PRO A 333 -23.96 -5.81 68.76
N SER A 334 -23.54 -6.08 67.52
CA SER A 334 -23.78 -7.31 66.71
C SER A 334 -25.18 -7.60 66.13
N SER A 335 -25.22 -7.74 64.80
CA SER A 335 -25.98 -8.79 64.09
C SER A 335 -25.32 -9.07 62.73
N VAL A 336 -25.32 -10.33 62.29
CA VAL A 336 -24.59 -10.83 61.12
C VAL A 336 -25.56 -11.20 60.00
N HIS A 337 -25.29 -10.73 58.78
CA HIS A 337 -25.86 -11.32 57.56
C HIS A 337 -24.81 -11.39 56.43
N PRO A 338 -24.57 -12.56 55.82
CA PRO A 338 -23.76 -12.67 54.60
C PRO A 338 -24.58 -12.25 53.36
N PRO A 339 -23.92 -11.76 52.28
CA PRO A 339 -24.60 -11.29 51.09
C PRO A 339 -25.08 -12.44 50.20
N PRO A 340 -26.22 -12.31 49.50
CA PRO A 340 -26.66 -13.27 48.48
C PRO A 340 -25.84 -13.14 47.20
N ALA A 341 -25.54 -14.27 46.56
CA ALA A 341 -24.87 -14.30 45.26
C ALA A 341 -25.78 -13.76 44.15
N HIS A 342 -25.26 -12.86 43.32
CA HIS A 342 -25.93 -12.42 42.11
C HIS A 342 -25.85 -13.50 41.03
N SER A 343 -26.99 -14.01 40.59
CA SER A 343 -27.11 -14.86 39.41
C SER A 343 -27.36 -14.01 38.18
N GLU A 344 -26.39 -13.95 37.28
CA GLU A 344 -26.57 -13.33 35.96
C GLU A 344 -27.52 -14.17 35.11
N LYS A 345 -28.55 -13.53 34.55
CA LYS A 345 -29.37 -14.11 33.49
C LYS A 345 -28.81 -13.64 32.15
N PRO A 346 -28.65 -14.53 31.15
CA PRO A 346 -28.23 -14.11 29.82
C PRO A 346 -29.32 -13.26 29.15
N HIS A 347 -28.96 -12.04 28.71
CA HIS A 347 -29.83 -11.23 27.87
C HIS A 347 -29.86 -11.79 26.43
N SER A 348 -31.06 -12.12 25.95
CA SER A 348 -31.32 -12.33 24.53
C SER A 348 -31.23 -11.00 23.76
N PRO A 349 -30.52 -10.91 22.62
CA PRO A 349 -30.50 -9.69 21.82
C PRO A 349 -31.89 -9.42 21.20
N ALA A 350 -32.33 -8.17 21.29
CA ALA A 350 -33.49 -7.68 20.55
C ALA A 350 -33.18 -7.59 19.05
N PRO A 351 -34.18 -7.66 18.15
CA PRO A 351 -33.95 -7.45 16.73
C PRO A 351 -33.40 -6.03 16.46
N PRO A 352 -32.55 -5.85 15.43
CA PRO A 352 -32.03 -4.52 15.09
C PRO A 352 -33.17 -3.59 14.71
N ALA A 353 -33.13 -2.37 15.23
CA ALA A 353 -33.99 -1.29 14.74
C ALA A 353 -33.65 -0.99 13.28
N ALA A 354 -34.65 -0.59 12.50
CA ALA A 354 -34.46 -0.16 11.12
C ALA A 354 -33.40 0.94 11.05
N THR A 355 -32.48 0.82 10.09
CA THR A 355 -31.38 1.76 9.93
C THR A 355 -31.78 2.89 8.98
N ASP A 356 -31.09 4.03 9.03
CA ASP A 356 -31.34 5.16 8.11
C ASP A 356 -31.27 4.76 6.62
N ALA A 357 -30.57 3.66 6.31
CA ALA A 357 -30.50 3.08 4.97
C ALA A 357 -31.84 2.46 4.50
N ASP A 358 -32.62 1.88 5.42
CA ASP A 358 -33.94 1.29 5.11
C ASP A 358 -34.96 2.40 4.80
N ASP A 359 -34.94 3.49 5.57
CA ASP A 359 -35.76 4.68 5.32
C ASP A 359 -35.35 5.40 4.03
N PHE A 360 -34.05 5.44 3.70
CA PHE A 360 -33.58 5.95 2.40
C PHE A 360 -34.12 5.13 1.22
N LEU A 361 -34.06 3.79 1.30
CA LEU A 361 -34.60 2.91 0.27
C LEU A 361 -36.12 3.04 0.13
N ALA A 362 -36.86 3.11 1.24
CA ALA A 362 -38.31 3.32 1.22
C ALA A 362 -38.72 4.67 0.61
N ASN A 363 -37.90 5.72 0.79
CA ASN A 363 -38.13 7.02 0.17
C ASN A 363 -37.78 7.03 -1.32
N LEU A 364 -36.72 6.32 -1.73
CA LEU A 364 -36.35 6.17 -3.14
C LEU A 364 -37.41 5.37 -3.92
N GLU A 365 -37.99 4.33 -3.31
CA GLU A 365 -39.12 3.58 -3.88
C GLU A 365 -40.36 4.49 -4.08
N ARG A 366 -40.72 5.31 -3.09
CA ARG A 366 -41.82 6.29 -3.22
C ARG A 366 -41.58 7.30 -4.34
N ASP A 367 -40.36 7.80 -4.50
CA ASP A 367 -40.02 8.78 -5.54
C ASP A 367 -40.00 8.17 -6.96
N LEU A 368 -39.69 6.87 -7.07
CA LEU A 368 -39.81 6.13 -8.34
C LEU A 368 -41.26 5.77 -8.69
N LEU A 369 -42.13 5.49 -7.71
CA LEU A 369 -43.54 5.24 -7.95
C LEU A 369 -44.33 6.53 -8.27
N SER A 370 -43.92 7.69 -7.77
CA SER A 370 -44.57 8.98 -8.07
C SER A 370 -44.29 9.52 -9.48
N LYS A 371 -43.26 8.98 -10.17
CA LYS A 371 -42.82 9.36 -11.52
C LYS A 371 -43.33 8.42 -12.63
N ARG A 372 -44.36 7.61 -12.38
CA ARG A 372 -45.02 6.73 -13.36
C ARG A 372 -46.46 7.12 -13.65
#